data_AF-A0A4P9WAZ0-F1
#
_entry.id   AF-A0A4P9WAZ0-F1
#
_cell.length_a   1.000
_cell.length_b   1.000
_cell.length_c   1.000
_cell.angle_alpha   90.00
_cell.angle_beta   90.00
_cell.angle_gamma   90.00
#
_symmetry.space_group_name_H-M   'P 1'
#
loop_
_entity.id
_entity.type
_entity.pdbx_description
1 polymer ?
#
loop_
_entity_poly.entity_id
_entity_poly.type
_entity_poly.pdbx_seq_one_letter_code
_entity_poly.pdbx_strand_id
1 'polypeptide(L)' 'MDAHTLSDSSPTLDRQNPGLTTRSVDFVFDHIKKNGLDAVVHVSFVEVYNDQAFDLLGLNSVARDGGARTRTWPSK' A
#
# COMPACT_ATOMS: atom_id res chain seq x y z
N MET A 1 -11.95 29.45 -9.00
CA MET A 1 -10.78 28.55 -9.04
C MET A 1 -11.34 27.18 -9.23
N ASP A 2 -11.45 26.75 -10.48
CA ASP A 2 -12.15 25.53 -10.85
C ASP A 2 -11.16 24.38 -10.81
N ALA A 3 -11.43 23.39 -9.96
CA ALA A 3 -10.63 22.18 -9.87
C ALA A 3 -10.85 21.36 -11.15
N HIS A 4 -9.92 21.47 -12.09
CA HIS A 4 -9.83 20.55 -13.22
C HIS A 4 -9.40 19.18 -12.69
N THR A 5 -10.36 18.30 -12.43
CA THR A 5 -10.08 16.87 -12.22
C THR A 5 -9.56 16.31 -13.54
N LEU A 6 -8.24 16.16 -13.65
CA LEU A 6 -7.60 15.43 -14.74
C LEU A 6 -8.04 13.96 -14.64
N SER A 7 -9.10 13.62 -15.36
CA SER A 7 -9.56 12.25 -15.54
C SER A 7 -8.64 11.55 -16.55
N ASP A 8 -7.44 11.12 -16.16
CA ASP A 8 -6.63 10.31 -17.09
C ASP A 8 -5.52 9.42 -16.54
N SER A 9 -5.44 9.11 -15.23
CA SER A 9 -4.27 8.36 -14.74
C SER A 9 -4.59 7.29 -13.70
N SER A 10 -5.46 6.37 -14.07
CA SER A 10 -5.39 5.00 -13.59
C SER A 10 -5.05 4.12 -14.79
N PRO A 11 -3.77 3.82 -15.10
CA PRO A 11 -3.46 2.81 -16.09
C PRO A 11 -4.22 1.54 -15.71
N THR A 12 -5.10 1.13 -16.61
CA THR A 12 -6.19 0.18 -16.39
C THR A 12 -5.73 -1.04 -15.60
N LEU A 13 -6.30 -1.24 -14.42
CA LEU A 13 -6.13 -2.46 -13.62
C LEU A 13 -7.17 -3.48 -14.10
N ASP A 14 -7.05 -3.94 -15.35
CA ASP A 14 -7.84 -5.05 -15.87
C ASP A 14 -6.95 -6.29 -15.98
N ARG A 15 -7.51 -7.48 -15.71
CA ARG A 15 -6.80 -8.77 -15.88
C ARG A 15 -6.25 -8.95 -17.30
N GLN A 16 -6.88 -8.32 -18.28
CA GLN A 16 -6.47 -8.40 -19.69
C GLN A 16 -5.35 -7.41 -20.07
N ASN A 17 -5.16 -6.36 -19.27
CA ASN A 17 -4.09 -5.41 -19.45
C ASN A 17 -3.49 -5.07 -18.09
N PRO A 18 -2.57 -5.91 -17.56
CA PRO A 18 -1.94 -5.62 -16.29
C PRO A 18 -1.27 -4.25 -16.43
N GLY A 19 -1.71 -3.30 -15.61
CA GLY A 19 -1.13 -1.96 -15.56
C GLY A 19 0.38 -1.99 -15.29
N LEU A 20 1.03 -0.85 -15.46
CA LEU A 20 2.50 -0.74 -15.36
C LEU A 20 3.05 -1.35 -14.06
N THR A 21 2.38 -1.15 -12.93
CA THR A 21 2.79 -1.68 -11.63
C THR A 21 2.98 -3.20 -11.64
N THR A 22 2.00 -3.95 -12.15
CA THR A 22 2.09 -5.42 -12.19
C THR A 22 3.23 -5.88 -13.08
N ARG A 23 3.39 -5.28 -14.27
CA ARG A 23 4.47 -5.62 -15.20
C ARG A 23 5.86 -5.30 -14.63
N SER A 24 5.97 -4.21 -13.88
CA SER A 24 7.22 -3.83 -13.22
C SER A 24 7.61 -4.81 -12.12
N VAL A 25 6.63 -5.30 -11.34
CA VAL A 25 6.88 -6.32 -10.32
C VAL A 25 7.38 -7.61 -10.97
N ASP A 26 6.71 -8.10 -12.02
CA ASP A 26 7.13 -9.30 -12.75
C ASP A 26 8.56 -9.16 -13.29
N PHE A 27 8.87 -8.02 -13.91
CA PHE A 27 10.21 -7.74 -14.43
C PHE A 27 11.31 -7.81 -13.36
N VAL A 28 11.06 -7.23 -12.18
CA VAL A 28 12.02 -7.23 -11.07
C VAL A 28 12.31 -8.66 -10.61
N PHE A 29 11.27 -9.47 -10.40
CA PHE A 29 11.45 -10.85 -9.94
C PHE A 29 12.08 -11.75 -11.02
N ASP A 30 11.73 -11.56 -12.29
CA ASP A 30 12.39 -12.24 -13.40
C ASP A 30 13.88 -11.88 -13.48
N HIS A 31 14.23 -10.62 -13.25
CA HIS A 31 15.61 -10.16 -13.24
C HIS A 31 16.41 -10.79 -12.09
N ILE A 32 15.85 -10.84 -10.88
CA ILE A 32 16.47 -11.49 -9.71
C ILE A 32 16.72 -12.98 -10.03
N LYS A 33 15.69 -13.66 -10.53
CA LYS A 33 15.76 -15.10 -10.86
C LYS A 33 16.79 -15.38 -11.96
N LYS A 34 16.77 -14.61 -13.05
CA LYS A 34 17.65 -14.82 -14.21
C LYS A 34 19.13 -14.65 -13.85
N ASN A 35 19.43 -13.76 -12.92
CA ASN A 35 20.80 -13.48 -12.49
C ASN A 35 21.23 -14.27 -11.25
N GLY A 36 20.37 -15.13 -10.70
CA GLY A 36 20.68 -15.92 -9.51
C GLY A 36 20.99 -15.06 -8.28
N LEU A 37 20.35 -13.90 -8.17
CA LEU A 37 20.58 -12.95 -7.09
C LEU A 37 19.84 -13.40 -5.82
N ASP A 38 20.52 -13.32 -4.69
CA ASP A 38 19.88 -13.37 -3.38
C ASP A 38 19.50 -11.93 -2.98
N ALA A 39 18.21 -11.59 -3.10
CA ALA A 39 17.72 -10.24 -2.95
C ALA A 39 16.38 -10.20 -2.20
N VAL A 40 16.19 -9.15 -1.40
CA VAL A 40 14.94 -8.87 -0.69
C VAL A 40 14.27 -7.65 -1.33
N VAL A 41 12.99 -7.78 -1.67
CA VAL A 41 12.20 -6.70 -2.27
C VAL A 41 11.25 -6.14 -1.21
N HIS A 42 11.42 -4.85 -0.89
CA HIS A 42 10.52 -4.12 0.01
C HIS A 42 9.55 -3.27 -0.82
N VAL A 43 8.27 -3.27 -0.44
CA VAL A 43 7.21 -2.51 -1.12
C VAL A 43 6.44 -1.68 -0.09
N SER A 44 6.13 -0.44 -0.45
CA SER A 44 5.23 0.45 0.30
C SER A 44 4.20 1.02 -0.66
N PHE A 45 2.94 1.09 -0.24
CA PHE A 45 1.87 1.69 -1.04
C PHE A 45 1.28 2.84 -0.24
N VAL A 46 1.46 4.06 -0.74
CA VAL A 46 1.15 5.30 -0.02
C VAL A 46 0.27 6.18 -0.89
N GLU A 47 -0.77 6.74 -0.29
CA GLU A 47 -1.59 7.80 -0.89
C GLU A 47 -1.15 9.15 -0.37
N VAL A 48 -1.00 10.14 -1.26
CA VAL A 48 -0.75 11.53 -0.85
C VAL A 48 -2.00 12.34 -1.15
N TYR A 49 -2.63 12.84 -0.10
CA TYR A 49 -3.85 13.63 -0.19
C TYR A 49 -3.74 14.86 0.74
N ASN A 50 -4.00 16.05 0.20
CA ASN A 50 -3.87 17.32 0.93
C ASN A 50 -2.53 17.49 1.69
N ASP A 51 -1.42 17.19 1.01
CA ASP A 51 -0.05 17.28 1.58
C ASP A 51 0.20 16.34 2.78
N GLN A 52 -0.65 15.33 2.94
CA GLN A 52 -0.50 14.28 3.95
C GLN A 52 -0.29 12.93 3.27
N ALA A 53 0.62 12.12 3.82
CA ALA A 53 0.92 10.77 3.35
C ALA A 53 0.19 9.73 4.20
N PHE A 54 -0.53 8.82 3.54
CA PHE A 54 -1.31 7.75 4.13
C PHE A 54 -0.78 6.39 3.68
N ASP A 55 -0.35 5.55 4.62
CA ASP A 55 0.04 4.16 4.31
C ASP A 55 -1.20 3.31 4.04
N LEU A 56 -1.32 2.82 2.80
CA LEU A 56 -2.43 2.00 2.35
C LEU A 56 -2.24 0.51 2.68
N LEU A 57 -1.03 0.07 3.01
CA LEU A 57 -0.77 -1.31 3.44
C LEU A 57 -0.97 -1.49 4.96
N GLY A 58 -0.83 -0.41 5.73
CA GLY A 58 -0.94 -0.37 7.18
C GLY A 58 -2.36 -0.50 7.76
N LEU A 59 -3.38 -0.66 6.93
CA LEU A 59 -4.80 -0.70 7.32
C LEU A 59 -5.18 -1.87 8.28
N ASN A 60 -4.27 -2.80 8.57
CA ASN A 60 -4.50 -3.90 9.52
C ASN A 60 -3.96 -3.65 10.94
N SER A 61 -3.36 -2.49 11.22
CA SER A 61 -2.80 -2.21 12.56
C SER A 61 -3.74 -1.43 13.48
N VAL A 62 -4.88 -0.92 12.97
CA VAL A 62 -5.84 -0.08 13.72
C VAL A 62 -7.23 -0.73 13.81
N ALA A 63 -7.30 -2.06 13.83
CA ALA A 63 -8.53 -2.82 14.13
C ALA A 63 -8.36 -3.74 15.36
N ARG A 64 -7.42 -3.42 16.26
CA ARG A 64 -7.22 -4.14 17.53
C ARG A 64 -7.22 -3.28 18.79
N ASP A 65 -7.54 -1.99 18.69
CA ASP A 65 -7.99 -1.19 19.84
C ASP A 65 -9.52 -1.13 19.87
N GLY A 66 -10.12 -2.32 19.90
CA GLY A 66 -11.46 -2.49 20.45
C GLY A 66 -11.39 -2.16 21.94
N GLY A 67 -11.67 -0.90 22.28
CA GLY A 67 -12.02 -0.41 23.61
C GLY A 67 -11.35 -1.14 24.76
N ALA A 68 -10.11 -0.78 25.07
CA ALA A 68 -9.50 -1.08 26.35
C ALA A 68 -10.30 -0.37 27.45
N ARG A 69 -11.38 -1.04 27.90
CA ARG A 69 -12.00 -0.77 29.20
C ARG A 69 -10.87 -0.85 30.22
N THR A 70 -10.49 0.29 30.77
CA THR A 70 -9.69 0.39 31.98
C THR A 70 -10.45 -0.33 33.10
N ARG A 71 -10.16 -1.63 33.27
CA ARG A 71 -10.61 -2.40 34.43
C ARG A 71 -9.74 -1.98 35.61
N THR A 72 -10.13 -0.91 36.28
CA THR A 72 -9.59 -0.56 37.60
C THR A 72 -10.07 -1.61 38.61
N TRP A 73 -9.13 -2.37 39.17
CA TRP A 73 -9.39 -3.21 40.34
C TRP A 73 -9.33 -2.33 41.60
N PRO A 74 -10.30 -2.41 42.52
CA PRO A 74 -10.18 -1.72 43.80
C PRO A 74 -9.07 -2.42 44.61
N SER A 75 -8.06 -1.65 45.02
CA SER A 75 -7.13 -2.07 46.07
C SER A 75 -7.68 -1.62 47.42
N LYS A 76 -7.76 -2.60 48.33
CA LYS A 76 -8.11 -2.58 49.77
C LYS A 76 -8.58 -1.28 50.41
#